data_AF-A0A1V5G1M1-F1
#
_entry.id   AF-A0A1V5G1M1-F1
#
_cell.length_a   1.000
_cell.length_b   1.000
_cell.length_c   1.000
_cell.angle_alpha   90.00
_cell.angle_beta   90.00
_cell.angle_gamma   90.00
#
_symmetry.space_group_name_H-M   'P 1'
#
loop_
_entity.id
_entity.type
_entity.pdbx_description
1 polymer ?
#
loop_
_entity_poly.entity_id
_entity_poly.type
_entity_poly.pdbx_seq_one_letter_code
_entity_poly.pdbx_strand_id
1 'polypeptide(L)'
;MRNNINVGIHYLGSWLAGNGCVPIHNLMEDAATAEISRSQVWQALLQPTQAVLLSWSGNGELPQVTHVEAAEQYLDLRGEAVLAGLYLNELILALLPRHEAQVELFLRYGECLRQQLSTDQVQRAWHLRLFERDLLAALGFALQLDRDRHGDTLHPDARYRYHPESGAVRDEQGAAVASLPGALLIGLREGMMPDANDVRACRHWLRDLLAQHLGGRELNAWSLMQEIRAI
;
A
#
# COMPACT_ATOMS: atom_id res chain seq x y z
N MET A 1 9.52 18.35 -15.66
CA MET A 1 8.33 17.86 -16.37
C MET A 1 7.83 18.83 -17.45
N ARG A 2 7.41 20.07 -17.14
CA ARG A 2 6.93 21.04 -18.16
C ARG A 2 7.94 21.29 -19.29
N ASN A 3 9.23 21.40 -18.95
CA ASN A 3 10.30 21.53 -19.93
C ASN A 3 10.38 20.34 -20.89
N ASN A 4 10.35 19.12 -20.38
CA ASN A 4 10.43 17.89 -21.18
C ASN A 4 9.22 17.72 -22.11
N ILE A 5 8.02 18.10 -21.65
CA ILE A 5 6.81 18.13 -22.49
C ILE A 5 6.98 19.15 -23.61
N ASN A 6 7.47 20.35 -23.29
CA ASN A 6 7.71 21.41 -24.26
C ASN A 6 8.73 20.96 -25.33
N VAL A 7 9.91 20.49 -24.90
CA VAL A 7 10.96 19.96 -25.79
C VAL A 7 10.42 18.83 -26.67
N GLY A 8 9.68 17.87 -26.10
CA GLY A 8 9.11 16.75 -26.85
C GLY A 8 8.12 17.19 -27.93
N ILE A 9 7.16 18.07 -27.59
CA ILE A 9 6.13 18.55 -28.54
C ILE A 9 6.76 19.39 -29.66
N HIS A 10 7.64 20.33 -29.31
CA HIS A 10 8.28 21.21 -30.29
C HIS A 10 9.21 20.42 -31.21
N TYR A 11 9.97 19.47 -30.68
CA TYR A 11 10.82 18.60 -31.50
C TYR A 11 9.98 17.77 -32.49
N LEU A 12 8.91 17.11 -32.02
CA LEU A 12 8.01 16.33 -32.87
C LEU A 12 7.38 17.16 -33.99
N GLY A 13 6.92 18.37 -33.67
CA GLY A 13 6.35 19.29 -34.66
C GLY A 13 7.35 19.68 -35.75
N SER A 14 8.59 19.98 -35.38
CA SER A 14 9.65 20.30 -36.34
C SER A 14 10.12 19.08 -37.14
N TRP A 15 10.20 17.91 -36.52
CA TRP A 15 10.56 16.66 -37.20
C TRP A 15 9.52 16.27 -38.25
N LEU A 16 8.22 16.37 -37.94
CA LEU A 16 7.13 16.17 -38.91
C LEU A 16 7.16 17.18 -40.07
N ALA A 17 7.71 18.37 -39.83
CA ALA A 17 7.95 19.38 -40.87
C ALA A 17 9.25 19.14 -41.67
N GLY A 18 9.99 18.05 -41.41
CA GLY A 18 11.20 17.66 -42.12
C GLY A 18 12.52 18.13 -41.50
N ASN A 19 12.49 18.73 -40.29
CA ASN A 19 13.68 19.25 -39.61
C ASN A 19 14.02 18.44 -38.35
N GLY A 20 15.14 17.69 -38.39
CA GLY A 20 15.59 16.84 -37.28
C GLY A 20 16.48 17.51 -36.23
N CYS A 21 16.80 18.79 -36.42
CA CYS A 21 17.68 19.59 -35.56
C CYS A 21 16.97 20.91 -35.23
N VAL A 22 16.60 21.10 -33.96
CA VAL A 22 15.57 22.08 -33.59
C VAL A 22 16.09 23.00 -32.47
N PRO A 23 16.14 24.33 -32.67
CA PRO A 23 16.45 25.26 -31.58
C PRO A 23 15.29 25.33 -30.60
N ILE A 24 15.48 24.86 -29.37
CA ILE A 24 14.51 24.95 -28.28
C ILE A 24 15.23 25.51 -27.04
N HIS A 25 14.68 26.56 -26.41
CA HIS A 25 15.28 27.20 -25.23
C HIS A 25 16.76 27.60 -25.38
N ASN A 26 17.17 28.10 -26.56
CA ASN A 26 18.56 28.41 -26.92
C ASN A 26 19.53 27.21 -26.92
N LEU A 27 19.01 25.98 -26.85
CA LEU A 27 19.74 24.74 -27.05
C LEU A 27 19.37 24.11 -28.38
N MET A 28 20.25 23.27 -28.92
CA MET A 28 20.01 22.54 -30.16
C MET A 28 19.58 21.13 -29.82
N GLU A 29 18.30 20.84 -30.06
CA GLU A 29 17.69 19.56 -29.70
C GLU A 29 17.62 18.63 -30.91
N ASP A 30 17.94 17.37 -30.65
CA ASP A 30 17.90 16.28 -31.61
C ASP A 30 16.98 15.15 -31.12
N ALA A 31 16.96 14.06 -31.88
CA ALA A 31 16.12 12.90 -31.56
C ALA A 31 16.48 12.28 -30.20
N ALA A 32 17.75 12.35 -29.78
CA ALA A 32 18.19 11.79 -28.51
C ALA A 32 17.64 12.61 -27.33
N THR A 33 17.70 13.95 -27.39
CA THR A 33 17.12 14.77 -26.30
C THR A 33 15.60 14.64 -26.24
N ALA A 34 14.93 14.55 -27.39
CA ALA A 34 13.50 14.30 -27.45
C ALA A 34 13.13 12.96 -26.81
N GLU A 35 13.91 11.91 -27.06
CA GLU A 35 13.68 10.57 -26.50
C GLU A 35 13.95 10.50 -24.99
N ILE A 36 14.98 11.21 -24.50
CA ILE A 36 15.24 11.37 -23.06
C ILE A 36 14.08 12.13 -22.40
N SER A 37 13.62 13.22 -23.01
CA SER A 37 12.50 14.03 -22.52
C SER A 37 11.22 13.21 -22.44
N ARG A 38 10.92 12.42 -23.47
CA ARG A 38 9.79 11.48 -23.53
C ARG A 38 9.89 10.43 -22.41
N SER A 39 11.06 9.81 -22.25
CA SER A 39 11.31 8.78 -21.23
C SER A 39 11.16 9.32 -19.80
N GLN A 40 11.62 10.54 -19.54
CA GLN A 40 11.46 11.19 -18.23
C GLN A 40 9.99 11.53 -17.92
N VAL A 41 9.18 11.87 -18.93
CA VAL A 41 7.72 12.06 -18.73
C VAL A 41 7.05 10.73 -18.35
N TRP A 42 7.46 9.63 -18.98
CA TRP A 42 6.97 8.28 -18.62
C TRP A 42 7.37 7.87 -17.20
N GLN A 43 8.63 8.10 -16.82
CA GLN A 43 9.11 7.85 -15.45
C GLN A 43 8.35 8.66 -14.39
N ALA A 44 7.92 9.88 -14.73
CA ALA A 44 7.13 10.71 -13.83
C ALA A 44 5.71 10.17 -13.59
N LEU A 45 5.14 9.40 -14.53
CA LEU A 45 3.84 8.75 -14.36
C LEU A 45 3.95 7.45 -13.55
N LEU A 46 5.05 6.71 -13.71
CA LEU A 46 5.28 5.42 -13.06
C LEU A 46 5.91 5.58 -11.67
N GLN A 47 5.31 6.43 -10.85
CA GLN A 47 5.72 6.60 -9.44
C GLN A 47 4.98 5.60 -8.54
N PRO A 48 5.62 5.09 -7.47
CA PRO A 48 4.92 4.28 -6.47
C PRO A 48 3.68 5.03 -5.94
N THR A 49 2.60 4.29 -5.64
CA THR A 49 1.34 4.84 -5.10
C THR A 49 0.56 5.78 -6.02
N GLN A 50 1.05 6.02 -7.24
CA GLN A 50 0.29 6.66 -8.31
C GLN A 50 -0.65 5.63 -8.95
N ALA A 51 -1.95 5.91 -8.97
CA ALA A 51 -2.89 5.11 -9.74
C ALA A 51 -2.73 5.41 -11.24
N VAL A 52 -2.60 4.35 -12.04
CA VAL A 52 -2.41 4.44 -13.49
C VAL A 52 -3.29 3.42 -14.20
N LEU A 53 -3.79 3.79 -15.38
CA LEU A 53 -4.33 2.86 -16.36
C LEU A 53 -3.20 2.39 -17.26
N LEU A 54 -3.01 1.08 -17.35
CA LEU A 54 -1.92 0.46 -18.07
C LEU A 54 -2.47 -0.46 -19.16
N SER A 55 -1.91 -0.34 -20.36
CA SER A 55 -2.06 -1.35 -21.41
C SER A 55 -0.72 -1.98 -21.69
N TRP A 56 -0.71 -3.28 -21.96
CA TRP A 56 0.49 -4.03 -22.29
C TRP A 56 0.20 -5.07 -23.38
N SER A 57 1.25 -5.52 -24.05
CA SER A 57 1.19 -6.59 -25.04
C SER A 57 2.36 -7.56 -24.86
N GLY A 58 2.16 -8.80 -25.29
CA GLY A 58 3.15 -9.87 -25.15
C GLY A 58 2.77 -10.91 -24.09
N ASN A 59 3.41 -12.08 -24.18
CA ASN A 59 3.23 -13.19 -23.26
C ASN A 59 4.45 -13.36 -22.35
N GLY A 60 4.26 -14.00 -21.20
CA GLY A 60 5.35 -14.31 -20.27
C GLY A 60 5.56 -13.24 -19.21
N GLU A 61 6.72 -13.28 -18.54
CA GLU A 61 6.97 -12.49 -17.33
C GLU A 61 7.31 -11.01 -17.58
N LEU A 62 7.67 -10.65 -18.80
CA LEU A 62 8.10 -9.30 -19.18
C LEU A 62 7.29 -8.78 -20.38
N PRO A 63 5.99 -8.49 -20.20
CA PRO A 63 5.20 -7.88 -21.24
C PRO A 63 5.66 -6.45 -21.53
N GLN A 64 5.48 -6.01 -22.77
CA GLN A 64 5.79 -4.64 -23.16
C GLN A 64 4.60 -3.73 -22.83
N VAL A 65 4.84 -2.70 -22.00
CA VAL A 65 3.87 -1.64 -21.75
C VAL A 65 3.68 -0.82 -23.02
N THR A 66 2.44 -0.72 -23.50
CA THR A 66 2.07 0.00 -24.73
C THR A 66 1.45 1.35 -24.44
N HIS A 67 0.75 1.49 -23.31
CA HIS A 67 0.08 2.72 -22.93
C HIS A 67 0.06 2.91 -21.41
N VAL A 68 0.20 4.16 -20.97
CA VAL A 68 0.15 4.56 -19.55
C VAL A 68 -0.63 5.87 -19.45
N GLU A 69 -1.68 5.89 -18.66
CA GLU A 69 -2.42 7.10 -18.32
C GLU A 69 -2.47 7.27 -16.80
N ALA A 70 -2.32 8.51 -16.32
CA ALA A 70 -2.60 8.80 -14.93
C ALA A 70 -4.11 8.65 -14.68
N ALA A 71 -4.46 7.98 -13.59
CA ALA A 71 -5.81 8.10 -13.07
C ALA A 71 -6.03 9.54 -12.54
N GLU A 72 -7.28 9.97 -12.48
CA GLU A 72 -7.63 11.37 -12.12
C GLU A 72 -7.17 11.80 -10.72
N GLN A 73 -6.85 10.86 -9.83
CA GLN A 73 -6.50 11.13 -8.44
C GLN A 73 -4.99 11.04 -8.21
N TYR A 74 -4.38 12.19 -7.92
CA TYR A 74 -3.02 12.28 -7.39
C TYR A 74 -3.03 12.27 -5.86
N LEU A 75 -2.21 11.40 -5.25
CA LEU A 75 -2.04 11.34 -3.80
C LEU A 75 -0.72 12.00 -3.39
N ASP A 76 -0.82 13.15 -2.74
CA ASP A 76 0.35 13.89 -2.23
C ASP A 76 0.74 13.36 -0.84
N LEU A 77 1.26 12.12 -0.82
CA LEU A 77 1.75 11.51 0.41
C LEU A 77 3.04 12.20 0.87
N ARG A 78 3.09 12.60 2.13
CA ARG A 78 4.24 13.30 2.73
C ARG A 78 4.62 12.71 4.09
N GLY A 79 5.91 12.78 4.44
CA GLY A 79 6.42 12.33 5.73
C GLY A 79 6.09 10.86 6.01
N GLU A 80 5.51 10.57 7.19
CA GLU A 80 5.13 9.20 7.59
C GLU A 80 4.15 8.53 6.60
N ALA A 81 3.34 9.29 5.86
CA ALA A 81 2.40 8.74 4.89
C ALA A 81 3.10 8.06 3.70
N VAL A 82 4.30 8.55 3.31
CA VAL A 82 5.13 7.90 2.28
C VAL A 82 5.58 6.53 2.76
N LEU A 83 6.01 6.43 4.03
CA LEU A 83 6.44 5.17 4.63
C LEU A 83 5.30 4.16 4.69
N ALA A 84 4.08 4.62 4.98
CA ALA A 84 2.89 3.79 4.93
C ALA A 84 2.65 3.24 3.50
N GLY A 85 2.78 4.08 2.47
CA GLY A 85 2.67 3.64 1.07
C GLY A 85 3.73 2.59 0.69
N LEU A 86 4.99 2.81 1.06
CA LEU A 86 6.06 1.84 0.85
C LEU A 86 5.80 0.52 1.58
N TYR A 87 5.30 0.58 2.81
CA TYR A 87 4.94 -0.59 3.59
C TYR A 87 3.84 -1.43 2.92
N LEU A 88 2.77 -0.79 2.44
CA LEU A 88 1.70 -1.48 1.71
C LEU A 88 2.23 -2.15 0.43
N ASN A 89 3.08 -1.45 -0.32
CA ASN A 89 3.70 -1.99 -1.53
C ASN A 89 4.57 -3.22 -1.22
N GLU A 90 5.37 -3.14 -0.16
CA GLU A 90 6.26 -4.23 0.23
C GLU A 90 5.46 -5.46 0.67
N LEU A 91 4.38 -5.28 1.42
CA LEU A 91 3.46 -6.38 1.78
C LEU A 91 2.89 -7.07 0.54
N ILE A 92 2.34 -6.28 -0.39
CA ILE A 92 1.74 -6.81 -1.63
C ILE A 92 2.79 -7.59 -2.42
N LEU A 93 3.98 -7.02 -2.62
CA LEU A 93 5.06 -7.64 -3.38
C LEU A 93 5.64 -8.88 -2.68
N ALA A 94 5.58 -8.94 -1.36
CA ALA A 94 6.11 -10.07 -0.59
C ALA A 94 5.12 -11.23 -0.48
N LEU A 95 3.82 -10.95 -0.39
CA LEU A 95 2.83 -11.95 0.02
C LEU A 95 1.86 -12.37 -1.10
N LEU A 96 1.53 -11.49 -2.05
CA LEU A 96 0.54 -11.85 -3.07
C LEU A 96 1.17 -12.68 -4.21
N PRO A 97 0.45 -13.71 -4.69
CA PRO A 97 0.87 -14.45 -5.88
C PRO A 97 0.87 -13.56 -7.12
N ARG A 98 1.83 -13.80 -8.03
CA ARG A 98 1.88 -13.12 -9.33
C ARG A 98 0.73 -13.62 -10.22
N HIS A 99 0.19 -12.73 -11.05
CA HIS A 99 -0.83 -13.04 -12.07
C HIS A 99 -2.22 -13.47 -11.56
N GLU A 100 -2.51 -13.28 -10.27
CA GLU A 100 -3.84 -13.50 -9.71
C GLU A 100 -4.55 -12.17 -9.45
N ALA A 101 -5.80 -12.06 -9.90
CA ALA A 101 -6.57 -10.83 -9.74
C ALA A 101 -7.15 -10.72 -8.32
N GLN A 102 -6.75 -9.67 -7.60
CA GLN A 102 -7.21 -9.37 -6.24
C GLN A 102 -8.00 -8.05 -6.23
N VAL A 103 -9.19 -8.04 -6.85
CA VAL A 103 -9.95 -6.80 -7.13
C VAL A 103 -10.39 -6.08 -5.85
N GLU A 104 -10.97 -6.78 -4.89
CA GLU A 104 -11.43 -6.16 -3.64
C GLU A 104 -10.24 -5.60 -2.84
N LEU A 105 -9.15 -6.37 -2.72
CA LEU A 105 -7.95 -5.92 -2.03
C LEU A 105 -7.30 -4.71 -2.72
N PHE A 106 -7.34 -4.63 -4.06
CA PHE A 106 -6.89 -3.46 -4.81
C PHE A 106 -7.69 -2.20 -4.46
N LEU A 107 -9.02 -2.31 -4.33
CA LEU A 107 -9.85 -1.20 -3.89
C LEU A 107 -9.54 -0.80 -2.44
N ARG A 108 -9.33 -1.77 -1.55
CA ARG A 108 -8.92 -1.54 -0.14
C ARG A 108 -7.54 -0.88 -0.04
N TYR A 109 -6.60 -1.25 -0.91
CA TYR A 109 -5.29 -0.61 -1.03
C TYR A 109 -5.44 0.88 -1.37
N GLY A 110 -6.23 1.20 -2.39
CA GLY A 110 -6.47 2.60 -2.80
C GLY A 110 -7.15 3.43 -1.71
N GLU A 111 -8.15 2.87 -1.01
CA GLU A 111 -8.77 3.52 0.15
C GLU A 111 -7.76 3.73 1.27
N CYS A 112 -6.97 2.71 1.62
CA CYS A 112 -5.97 2.81 2.68
C CYS A 112 -4.93 3.91 2.39
N LEU A 113 -4.47 4.03 1.14
CA LEU A 113 -3.57 5.11 0.71
C LEU A 113 -4.22 6.49 0.86
N ARG A 114 -5.48 6.65 0.42
CA ARG A 114 -6.22 7.93 0.59
C ARG A 114 -6.33 8.32 2.05
N GLN A 115 -6.58 7.35 2.94
CA GLN A 115 -6.68 7.60 4.38
C GLN A 115 -5.36 8.03 5.02
N GLN A 116 -4.21 7.79 4.36
CA GLN A 116 -2.93 8.32 4.82
C GLN A 116 -2.79 9.85 4.65
N LEU A 117 -3.72 10.50 3.95
CA LEU A 117 -3.79 11.97 3.88
C LEU A 117 -4.42 12.60 5.14
N SER A 118 -5.02 11.80 6.04
CA SER A 118 -5.56 12.31 7.30
C SER A 118 -4.46 12.90 8.18
N THR A 119 -4.76 14.02 8.83
CA THR A 119 -3.87 14.62 9.83
C THR A 119 -3.83 13.81 11.13
N ASP A 120 -4.87 13.01 11.41
CA ASP A 120 -4.95 12.15 12.59
C ASP A 120 -4.09 10.89 12.43
N GLN A 121 -3.04 10.78 13.25
CA GLN A 121 -2.14 9.64 13.25
C GLN A 121 -2.81 8.33 13.67
N VAL A 122 -3.79 8.38 14.58
CA VAL A 122 -4.53 7.18 15.02
C VAL A 122 -5.38 6.66 13.88
N GLN A 123 -6.08 7.55 13.17
CA GLN A 123 -6.85 7.21 11.98
C GLN A 123 -5.97 6.60 10.89
N ARG A 124 -4.80 7.18 10.60
CA ARG A 124 -3.83 6.62 9.63
C ARG A 124 -3.41 5.20 10.02
N ALA A 125 -3.06 5.00 11.29
CA ALA A 125 -2.65 3.70 11.81
C ALA A 125 -3.76 2.66 11.75
N TRP A 126 -5.01 3.07 12.02
CA TRP A 126 -6.18 2.20 11.95
C TRP A 126 -6.43 1.65 10.55
N HIS A 127 -6.38 2.51 9.52
CA HIS A 127 -6.58 2.06 8.15
C HIS A 127 -5.49 1.09 7.67
N LEU A 128 -4.26 1.21 8.18
CA LEU A 128 -3.24 0.19 7.96
C LEU A 128 -3.64 -1.16 8.59
N ARG A 129 -4.23 -1.17 9.79
CA ARG A 129 -4.68 -2.41 10.44
C ARG A 129 -5.80 -3.09 9.66
N LEU A 130 -6.75 -2.29 9.13
CA LEU A 130 -7.82 -2.81 8.27
C LEU A 130 -7.26 -3.43 6.99
N PHE A 131 -6.30 -2.77 6.34
CA PHE A 131 -5.67 -3.32 5.16
C PHE A 131 -4.92 -4.64 5.46
N GLU A 132 -4.18 -4.71 6.56
CA GLU A 132 -3.48 -5.94 6.97
C GLU A 132 -4.43 -7.10 7.26
N ARG A 133 -5.56 -6.84 7.94
CA ARG A 133 -6.66 -7.80 8.14
C ARG A 133 -7.19 -8.30 6.79
N ASP A 134 -7.45 -7.38 5.86
CA ASP A 134 -8.01 -7.71 4.55
C ASP A 134 -7.01 -8.48 3.68
N LEU A 135 -5.72 -8.16 3.79
CA LEU A 135 -4.64 -8.89 3.15
C LEU A 135 -4.56 -10.33 3.67
N LEU A 136 -4.61 -10.54 4.99
CA LEU A 136 -4.66 -11.89 5.58
C LEU A 136 -5.87 -12.68 5.05
N ALA A 137 -7.04 -12.04 4.97
CA ALA A 137 -8.22 -12.68 4.39
C ALA A 137 -8.04 -13.05 2.91
N ALA A 138 -7.45 -12.18 2.11
CA ALA A 138 -7.15 -12.44 0.69
C ALA A 138 -6.15 -13.58 0.49
N LEU A 139 -5.24 -13.79 1.46
CA LEU A 139 -4.29 -14.91 1.47
C LEU A 139 -4.91 -16.23 1.95
N GLY A 140 -6.20 -16.25 2.32
CA GLY A 140 -6.89 -17.42 2.86
C GLY A 140 -6.76 -17.60 4.38
N PHE A 141 -6.20 -16.62 5.08
CA PHE A 141 -5.99 -16.61 6.54
C PHE A 141 -6.91 -15.60 7.23
N ALA A 142 -8.18 -15.58 6.83
CA ALA A 142 -9.18 -14.67 7.39
C ALA A 142 -9.32 -14.86 8.91
N LEU A 143 -9.27 -13.74 9.65
CA LEU A 143 -9.36 -13.76 11.11
C LEU A 143 -10.79 -14.10 11.55
N GLN A 144 -10.92 -15.02 12.51
CA GLN A 144 -12.19 -15.37 13.14
C GLN A 144 -12.50 -14.37 14.25
N LEU A 145 -13.27 -13.32 13.92
CA LEU A 145 -13.53 -12.18 14.81
C LEU A 145 -14.98 -12.10 15.31
N ASP A 146 -15.82 -13.10 14.98
CA ASP A 146 -17.23 -13.12 15.41
C ASP A 146 -17.44 -13.77 16.77
N ARG A 147 -16.71 -14.86 16.99
CA ARG A 147 -16.87 -15.76 18.12
C ARG A 147 -15.52 -16.16 18.67
N ASP A 148 -15.49 -16.52 19.93
CA ASP A 148 -14.33 -17.15 20.56
C ASP A 148 -14.23 -18.65 20.21
N ARG A 149 -13.20 -19.32 20.71
CA ARG A 149 -12.96 -20.76 20.46
C ARG A 149 -14.09 -21.68 20.92
N HIS A 150 -14.96 -21.21 21.82
CA HIS A 150 -16.09 -21.95 22.36
C HIS A 150 -17.38 -21.67 21.56
N GLY A 151 -17.35 -20.70 20.64
CA GLY A 151 -18.49 -20.29 19.84
C GLY A 151 -19.28 -19.13 20.46
N ASP A 152 -18.82 -18.57 21.58
CA ASP A 152 -19.48 -17.44 22.23
C ASP A 152 -19.14 -16.13 21.50
N THR A 153 -20.12 -15.24 21.38
CA THR A 153 -19.91 -13.92 20.76
C THR A 153 -18.87 -13.13 21.54
N LEU A 154 -17.97 -12.44 20.84
CA LEU A 154 -16.97 -11.58 21.48
C LEU A 154 -17.66 -10.45 22.26
N HIS A 155 -17.18 -10.19 23.48
CA HIS A 155 -17.68 -9.14 24.36
C HIS A 155 -16.72 -7.94 24.38
N PRO A 156 -17.19 -6.70 24.20
CA PRO A 156 -16.32 -5.53 24.09
C PRO A 156 -15.42 -5.33 25.31
N ASP A 157 -15.96 -5.52 26.51
CA ASP A 157 -15.22 -5.33 27.78
C ASP A 157 -14.33 -6.52 28.18
N ALA A 158 -14.38 -7.63 27.44
CA ALA A 158 -13.56 -8.80 27.72
C ALA A 158 -12.18 -8.68 27.04
N ARG A 159 -11.20 -9.46 27.52
CA ARG A 159 -9.89 -9.60 26.88
C ARG A 159 -9.74 -10.99 26.27
N TYR A 160 -9.01 -11.08 25.17
CA TYR A 160 -8.84 -12.31 24.40
C TYR A 160 -7.38 -12.49 23.98
N ARG A 161 -6.86 -13.71 24.05
CA ARG A 161 -5.65 -14.09 23.32
C ARG A 161 -6.05 -14.72 21.99
N TYR A 162 -5.50 -14.23 20.90
CA TYR A 162 -5.79 -14.78 19.59
C TYR A 162 -4.75 -15.81 19.18
N HIS A 163 -5.20 -17.00 18.78
CA HIS A 163 -4.37 -18.07 18.24
C HIS A 163 -4.77 -18.32 16.78
N PRO A 164 -3.85 -18.29 15.80
CA PRO A 164 -4.21 -18.50 14.38
C PRO A 164 -5.03 -19.77 14.12
N GLU A 165 -4.71 -20.86 14.81
CA GLU A 165 -5.36 -22.16 14.62
C GLU A 165 -6.69 -22.31 15.38
N SER A 166 -6.88 -21.56 16.48
CA SER A 166 -8.00 -21.76 17.41
C SER A 166 -8.91 -20.55 17.58
N GLY A 167 -8.60 -19.43 16.94
CA GLY A 167 -9.32 -18.16 17.08
C GLY A 167 -9.08 -17.46 18.42
N ALA A 168 -10.01 -16.58 18.79
CA ALA A 168 -9.95 -15.83 20.04
C ALA A 168 -10.24 -16.73 21.26
N VAL A 169 -9.44 -16.63 22.31
CA VAL A 169 -9.62 -17.35 23.57
C VAL A 169 -9.72 -16.33 24.69
N ARG A 170 -10.83 -16.34 25.42
CA ARG A 170 -11.07 -15.39 26.51
C ARG A 170 -9.97 -15.51 27.58
N ASP A 171 -9.42 -14.37 27.97
CA ASP A 171 -8.45 -14.26 29.06
C ASP A 171 -9.18 -13.86 30.35
N GLU A 172 -9.64 -14.85 31.10
CA GLU A 172 -10.40 -14.64 32.35
C GLU A 172 -9.57 -13.99 33.46
N GLN A 173 -8.24 -14.13 33.41
CA GLN A 173 -7.33 -13.63 34.44
C GLN A 173 -6.84 -12.21 34.13
N GLY A 174 -7.04 -11.73 32.90
CA GLY A 174 -6.70 -10.37 32.46
C GLY A 174 -5.21 -10.00 32.57
N ALA A 175 -4.36 -10.97 32.84
CA ALA A 175 -2.95 -10.78 33.20
C ALA A 175 -1.99 -11.18 32.06
N ALA A 176 -2.50 -11.68 30.94
CA ALA A 176 -1.63 -12.09 29.85
C ALA A 176 -1.11 -10.87 29.07
N VAL A 177 0.22 -10.83 28.91
CA VAL A 177 0.98 -9.77 28.22
C VAL A 177 0.55 -9.56 26.76
N ALA A 178 -0.07 -10.58 26.14
CA ALA A 178 -0.51 -10.56 24.74
C ALA A 178 -2.05 -10.59 24.56
N SER A 179 -2.82 -10.26 25.59
CA SER A 179 -4.29 -10.19 25.47
C SER A 179 -4.72 -8.90 24.75
N LEU A 180 -5.75 -9.00 23.91
CA LEU A 180 -6.36 -7.92 23.15
C LEU A 180 -7.77 -7.62 23.67
N PRO A 181 -8.20 -6.34 23.72
CA PRO A 181 -9.58 -6.00 24.06
C PRO A 181 -10.57 -6.55 23.04
N GLY A 182 -11.74 -7.00 23.50
CA GLY A 182 -12.80 -7.46 22.61
C GLY A 182 -13.32 -6.34 21.71
N ALA A 183 -13.38 -5.11 22.22
CA ALA A 183 -13.73 -3.92 21.43
C ALA A 183 -12.82 -3.74 20.21
N LEU A 184 -11.52 -4.06 20.33
CA LEU A 184 -10.58 -4.03 19.21
C LEU A 184 -10.90 -5.10 18.15
N LEU A 185 -11.15 -6.34 18.57
CA LEU A 185 -11.47 -7.44 17.65
C LEU A 185 -12.79 -7.20 16.91
N ILE A 186 -13.80 -6.70 17.63
CA ILE A 186 -15.08 -6.29 17.06
C ILE A 186 -14.89 -5.10 16.12
N GLY A 187 -14.14 -4.08 16.53
CA GLY A 187 -13.82 -2.93 15.68
C GLY A 187 -13.10 -3.37 14.39
N LEU A 188 -12.18 -4.32 14.50
CA LEU A 188 -11.51 -4.90 13.35
C LEU A 188 -12.46 -5.66 12.45
N ARG A 189 -13.53 -6.29 12.94
CA ARG A 189 -14.54 -6.91 12.08
C ARG A 189 -15.36 -5.85 11.35
N GLU A 190 -15.89 -4.89 12.10
CA GLU A 190 -16.86 -3.89 11.62
C GLU A 190 -16.22 -2.76 10.82
N GLY A 191 -14.89 -2.61 10.87
CA GLY A 191 -14.21 -1.43 10.35
C GLY A 191 -14.38 -0.18 11.22
N MET A 192 -14.94 -0.33 12.42
CA MET A 192 -15.13 0.78 13.37
C MET A 192 -13.90 0.97 14.24
N MET A 193 -13.38 2.19 14.27
CA MET A 193 -12.15 2.53 15.00
C MET A 193 -12.40 2.45 16.53
N PRO A 194 -11.62 1.63 17.27
CA PRO A 194 -11.66 1.59 18.72
C PRO A 194 -10.80 2.72 19.31
N ASP A 195 -10.61 2.70 20.64
CA ASP A 195 -9.77 3.68 21.31
C ASP A 195 -8.32 3.66 20.81
N ALA A 196 -7.66 4.83 20.86
CA ALA A 196 -6.30 5.01 20.34
C ALA A 196 -5.25 4.07 20.99
N ASN A 197 -5.46 3.69 22.25
CA ASN A 197 -4.61 2.70 22.94
C ASN A 197 -4.71 1.32 22.28
N ASP A 198 -5.92 0.93 21.89
CA ASP A 198 -6.20 -0.39 21.34
C ASP A 198 -5.69 -0.50 19.91
N VAL A 199 -5.79 0.59 19.12
CA VAL A 199 -5.17 0.68 17.79
C VAL A 199 -3.65 0.45 17.88
N ARG A 200 -2.99 0.97 18.92
CA ARG A 200 -1.54 0.74 19.12
C ARG A 200 -1.22 -0.71 19.49
N ALA A 201 -2.02 -1.32 20.36
CA ALA A 201 -1.86 -2.72 20.76
C ALA A 201 -2.03 -3.67 19.55
N CYS A 202 -2.98 -3.35 18.68
CA CYS A 202 -3.26 -4.09 17.44
C CYS A 202 -2.06 -4.21 16.50
N ARG A 203 -1.21 -3.17 16.45
CA ARG A 203 -0.11 -3.07 15.50
C ARG A 203 0.87 -4.25 15.59
N HIS A 204 1.34 -4.55 16.79
CA HIS A 204 2.34 -5.62 16.97
C HIS A 204 1.71 -6.97 16.63
N TRP A 205 0.51 -7.21 17.14
CA TRP A 205 -0.21 -8.46 16.90
C TRP A 205 -0.44 -8.75 15.40
N LEU A 206 -0.95 -7.80 14.61
CA LEU A 206 -1.15 -8.02 13.16
C LEU A 206 0.18 -8.19 12.40
N ARG A 207 1.24 -7.49 12.82
CA ARG A 207 2.57 -7.69 12.23
C ARG A 207 3.13 -9.07 12.52
N ASP A 208 2.96 -9.57 13.74
CA ASP A 208 3.41 -10.90 14.13
C ASP A 208 2.65 -11.99 13.35
N LEU A 209 1.35 -11.78 13.11
CA LEU A 209 0.56 -12.66 12.24
C LEU A 209 1.08 -12.64 10.79
N LEU A 210 1.28 -11.46 10.20
CA LEU A 210 1.83 -11.34 8.85
C LEU A 210 3.24 -11.93 8.74
N ALA A 211 4.08 -11.77 9.75
CA ALA A 211 5.45 -12.27 9.77
C ALA A 211 5.52 -13.80 9.65
N GLN A 212 4.54 -14.52 10.20
CA GLN A 212 4.43 -15.98 10.04
C GLN A 212 4.27 -16.39 8.57
N HIS A 213 3.73 -15.51 7.73
CA HIS A 213 3.54 -15.74 6.30
C HIS A 213 4.67 -15.18 5.42
N LEU A 214 5.61 -14.42 5.98
CA LEU A 214 6.75 -13.84 5.25
C LEU A 214 7.91 -14.83 5.03
N GLY A 215 7.82 -16.06 5.57
CA GLY A 215 8.84 -17.10 5.33
C GLY A 215 10.25 -16.72 5.80
N GLY A 216 10.36 -15.90 6.86
CA GLY A 216 11.63 -15.41 7.39
C GLY A 216 12.18 -14.15 6.70
N ARG A 217 11.48 -13.59 5.71
CA ARG A 217 11.83 -12.30 5.12
C ARG A 217 11.43 -11.15 6.05
N GLU A 218 12.39 -10.29 6.39
CA GLU A 218 12.10 -9.02 7.04
C GLU A 218 11.70 -7.95 6.01
N LEU A 219 10.78 -7.06 6.39
CA LEU A 219 10.34 -5.95 5.55
C LEU A 219 11.23 -4.72 5.77
N ASN A 220 11.78 -4.17 4.69
CA ASN A 220 12.63 -2.97 4.73
C ASN A 220 11.87 -1.75 5.26
N ALA A 221 10.58 -1.64 4.94
CA ALA A 221 9.73 -0.57 5.44
C ALA A 221 9.67 -0.55 6.97
N TRP A 222 9.81 -1.71 7.62
CA TRP A 222 9.83 -1.80 9.09
C TRP A 222 11.11 -1.25 9.68
N SER A 223 12.27 -1.53 9.07
CA SER A 223 13.56 -0.95 9.47
C SER A 223 13.55 0.57 9.30
N LEU A 224 13.12 1.04 8.13
CA LEU A 224 13.11 2.46 7.79
C LEU A 224 12.22 3.28 8.75
N MET A 225 11.05 2.75 9.13
CA MET A 225 10.18 3.41 10.12
C MET A 225 10.79 3.49 11.52
N GLN A 226 11.66 2.55 11.91
CA GLN A 226 12.35 2.60 13.20
C GLN A 226 13.48 3.65 13.16
N GLU A 227 14.26 3.67 12.09
CA GLU A 227 15.37 4.61 11.90
C GLU A 227 14.90 6.07 11.89
N ILE A 228 13.82 6.37 11.17
CA ILE A 228 13.29 7.74 11.07
C ILE A 228 12.73 8.24 12.42
N ARG A 229 12.26 7.35 13.29
CA ARG A 229 11.78 7.71 14.64
C ARG A 229 12.91 7.88 15.66
N ALA A 230 14.13 7.46 15.32
CA ALA A 230 15.30 7.59 16.18
C ALA A 230 16.08 8.89 15.93
N ILE A 231 15.69 9.68 14.92
CA ILE A 231 16.23 11.00 14.55
C ILE A 231 15.36 12.10 15.18
#